data_AF-A0A1A0NJY1-F1
#
_entry.id   AF-A0A1A0NJY1-F1
#
_cell.length_a   1.000
_cell.length_b   1.000
_cell.length_c   1.000
_cell.angle_alpha   90.00
_cell.angle_beta   90.00
_cell.angle_gamma   90.00
#
_symmetry.space_group_name_H-M   'P 1'
#
loop_
_entity.id
_entity.type
_entity.pdbx_description
1 polymer ?
#
loop_
_entity_poly.entity_id
_entity_poly.type
_entity_poly.pdbx_seq_one_letter_code
_entity_poly.pdbx_strand_id
1 'polypeptide(L)'
;MGGAVVQTPKLRAEASRQDDYAEHVDKAVWEASSPWEKVLLYGLSDWVALDDVHSYVQLANPGAPLTAIQDETLGLIRELAEEGLCLLGNLTGDGGRFRTWNSSVEDSLDRIRGEYVDRHHVENHWPWYCWLEPTAEGNRVAEAIEAKLNKVSP
;
A
#
# COMPACT_ATOMS: atom_id res chain seq x y z
N MET A 1 33.69 3.96 -2.15
CA MET A 1 33.16 4.06 -0.78
C MET A 1 31.64 4.15 -0.93
N GLY A 2 30.92 3.05 -0.68
CA GLY A 2 29.47 2.99 -0.83
C GLY A 2 28.82 3.60 0.41
N GLY A 3 28.10 4.70 0.23
CA GLY A 3 27.27 5.28 1.29
C GLY A 3 26.07 4.37 1.53
N ALA A 4 25.98 3.83 2.74
CA ALA A 4 24.76 3.17 3.19
C ALA A 4 23.67 4.22 3.32
N VAL A 5 22.60 4.08 2.53
CA VAL A 5 21.36 4.81 2.76
C VAL A 5 20.77 4.24 4.05
N VAL A 6 20.87 5.00 5.13
CA VAL A 6 20.23 4.65 6.40
C VAL A 6 18.75 4.96 6.24
N GLN A 7 17.93 3.93 6.01
CA GLN A 7 16.48 4.05 6.14
C GLN A 7 16.16 4.41 7.60
N THR A 8 15.53 5.56 7.80
CA THR A 8 14.98 5.97 9.09
C THR A 8 13.90 4.97 9.52
N PRO A 9 13.81 4.59 10.82
CA PRO A 9 12.75 3.70 11.27
C PRO A 9 11.38 4.36 11.06
N LYS A 10 10.49 3.71 10.31
CA LYS A 10 9.09 4.11 10.20
C LYS A 10 8.42 3.86 11.56
N LEU A 11 8.01 4.94 12.22
CA LEU A 11 7.15 4.91 13.40
C LEU A 11 5.78 5.41 12.94
N ARG A 12 4.73 4.70 13.33
CA ARG A 12 3.33 5.01 12.98
C ARG A 12 3.05 6.51 13.15
N ALA A 13 2.78 7.20 12.05
CA ALA A 13 2.15 8.50 12.11
C ALA A 13 0.68 8.29 12.51
N GLU A 14 0.32 8.64 13.75
CA GLU A 14 -1.08 8.83 14.08
C GLU A 14 -1.49 10.24 13.60
N ALA A 15 -2.06 10.36 12.39
CA ALA A 15 -2.55 11.64 11.89
C ALA A 15 -3.64 11.54 10.81
N SER A 16 -4.36 12.66 10.66
CA SER A 16 -5.55 12.92 9.87
C SER A 16 -5.43 12.56 8.38
N ARG A 17 -6.34 11.68 7.92
CA ARG A 17 -6.42 10.93 6.65
C ARG A 17 -6.37 11.67 5.30
N GLN A 18 -6.13 12.97 5.19
CA GLN A 18 -6.25 13.64 3.87
C GLN A 18 -5.09 14.55 3.47
N ASP A 19 -4.38 15.16 4.43
CA ASP A 19 -3.40 16.20 4.13
C ASP A 19 -1.95 15.70 4.06
N ASP A 20 -1.64 14.53 4.64
CA ASP A 20 -0.27 13.97 4.70
C ASP A 20 0.15 13.17 3.45
N TYR A 21 -0.77 12.87 2.51
CA TYR A 21 -0.50 11.95 1.39
C TYR A 21 0.20 12.59 0.18
N ALA A 22 0.33 13.92 0.16
CA ALA A 22 0.84 14.70 -0.98
C ALA A 22 2.34 15.03 -0.90
N GLU A 23 3.11 14.39 0.00
CA GLU A 23 4.50 14.79 0.23
C GLU A 23 5.49 14.44 -0.92
N HIS A 24 5.15 13.48 -1.79
CA HIS A 24 6.08 12.92 -2.79
C HIS A 24 5.92 13.49 -4.21
N VAL A 25 4.70 13.83 -4.61
CA VAL A 25 4.37 14.28 -5.97
C VAL A 25 3.25 15.33 -5.92
N ASP A 26 3.20 16.19 -6.94
CA ASP A 26 2.13 17.18 -7.08
C ASP A 26 0.74 16.53 -6.94
N LYS A 27 -0.19 17.23 -6.29
CA LYS A 27 -1.53 16.71 -6.00
C LYS A 27 -2.27 16.25 -7.26
N ALA A 28 -2.22 17.02 -8.35
CA ALA A 28 -2.91 16.63 -9.58
C ALA A 28 -2.30 15.36 -10.19
N VAL A 29 -0.98 15.20 -10.03
CA VAL A 29 -0.26 14.01 -10.46
C VAL A 29 -0.56 12.81 -9.57
N TRP A 30 -0.64 13.00 -8.26
CA TRP A 30 -1.12 11.98 -7.32
C TRP A 30 -2.52 11.50 -7.70
N GLU A 31 -3.47 12.42 -7.90
CA GLU A 31 -4.86 12.06 -8.23
C GLU A 31 -4.93 11.25 -9.53
N ALA A 32 -4.13 11.61 -10.54
CA ALA A 32 -4.06 10.92 -11.83
C ALA A 32 -3.27 9.60 -11.81
N SER A 33 -2.52 9.31 -10.74
CA SER A 33 -1.73 8.09 -10.63
C SER A 33 -2.63 6.86 -10.47
N SER A 34 -2.21 5.73 -11.06
CA SER A 34 -2.90 4.45 -10.91
C SER A 34 -2.87 3.96 -9.46
N PRO A 35 -3.79 3.05 -9.05
CA PRO A 35 -3.75 2.45 -7.71
C PRO A 35 -2.40 1.79 -7.39
N TRP A 36 -1.77 1.12 -8.35
CA TRP A 36 -0.46 0.49 -8.19
C TRP A 36 0.64 1.52 -7.91
N GLU A 37 0.68 2.63 -8.66
CA GLU A 37 1.63 3.72 -8.41
C GLU A 37 1.38 4.37 -7.05
N LYS A 38 0.12 4.58 -6.67
CA LYS A 38 -0.25 5.17 -5.37
C LYS A 38 0.24 4.32 -4.20
N VAL A 39 0.10 2.99 -4.26
CA VAL A 39 0.61 2.09 -3.22
C VAL A 39 2.14 2.20 -3.10
N LEU A 40 2.86 2.16 -4.21
CA LEU A 40 4.31 2.23 -4.18
C LEU A 40 4.84 3.59 -3.72
N LEU A 41 4.26 4.68 -4.22
CA LEU A 41 4.65 6.04 -3.84
C LEU A 41 4.35 6.31 -2.37
N TYR A 42 3.16 5.95 -1.88
CA TYR A 42 2.85 6.09 -0.45
C TYR A 42 3.76 5.21 0.42
N GLY A 43 4.09 4.02 -0.10
CA GLY A 43 5.04 3.10 0.50
C GLY A 43 6.45 3.67 0.72
N LEU A 44 6.84 4.76 0.05
CA LEU A 44 8.09 5.46 0.36
C LEU A 44 8.05 6.12 1.75
N SER A 45 6.90 6.67 2.15
CA SER A 45 6.71 7.35 3.44
C SER A 45 6.40 6.38 4.58
N ASP A 46 5.35 5.56 4.44
CA ASP A 46 4.86 4.69 5.52
C ASP A 46 4.54 3.26 5.03
N TRP A 47 4.07 2.37 5.90
CA TRP A 47 3.43 1.13 5.51
C TRP A 47 2.02 1.42 4.97
N VAL A 48 1.60 0.67 3.96
CA VAL A 48 0.31 0.90 3.30
C VAL A 48 -0.75 -0.01 3.92
N ALA A 49 -1.82 0.55 4.49
CA ALA A 49 -2.90 -0.26 5.06
C ALA A 49 -3.80 -0.82 3.96
N LEU A 50 -4.49 -1.93 4.25
CA LEU A 50 -5.49 -2.49 3.34
C LEU A 50 -6.60 -1.47 2.98
N ASP A 51 -6.96 -0.59 3.91
CA ASP A 51 -7.88 0.53 3.70
C ASP A 51 -7.41 1.50 2.61
N ASP A 52 -6.11 1.82 2.58
CA ASP A 52 -5.53 2.72 1.57
C ASP A 52 -5.59 2.07 0.19
N VAL A 53 -5.23 0.78 0.08
CA VAL A 53 -5.30 0.04 -1.19
C VAL A 53 -6.74 -0.02 -1.70
N HIS A 54 -7.71 -0.35 -0.83
CA HIS A 54 -9.14 -0.31 -1.15
C HIS A 54 -9.56 1.06 -1.68
N SER A 55 -9.17 2.12 -0.97
CA SER A 55 -9.53 3.50 -1.30
C SER A 55 -8.95 3.92 -2.65
N TYR A 56 -7.71 3.56 -2.97
CA TYR A 56 -7.10 3.87 -4.26
C TYR A 56 -7.83 3.17 -5.41
N VAL A 57 -8.18 1.90 -5.25
CA VAL A 57 -8.96 1.14 -6.23
C VAL A 57 -10.36 1.72 -6.39
N GLN A 58 -11.03 2.09 -5.28
CA GLN A 58 -12.36 2.70 -5.32
C GLN A 58 -12.36 4.05 -6.03
N LEU A 59 -11.37 4.90 -5.78
CA LEU A 59 -11.22 6.20 -6.43
C LEU A 59 -10.96 6.06 -7.94
N ALA A 60 -10.21 5.03 -8.36
CA ALA A 60 -9.97 4.74 -9.77
C ALA A 60 -11.21 4.18 -10.50
N ASN A 61 -12.17 3.60 -9.77
CA ASN A 61 -13.33 2.91 -10.32
C ASN A 61 -14.66 3.48 -9.79
N PRO A 62 -14.98 4.76 -10.11
CA PRO A 62 -16.17 5.42 -9.59
C PRO A 62 -17.46 4.71 -10.04
N GLY A 63 -18.28 4.32 -9.07
CA GLY A 63 -19.56 3.65 -9.30
C GLY A 63 -19.48 2.15 -9.54
N ALA A 64 -18.29 1.54 -9.48
CA ALA A 64 -18.15 0.09 -9.52
C ALA A 64 -18.78 -0.57 -8.27
N PRO A 65 -19.36 -1.78 -8.40
CA PRO A 65 -19.88 -2.51 -7.25
C PRO A 65 -18.75 -2.93 -6.30
N LEU A 66 -19.06 -3.03 -5.01
CA LEU A 66 -18.08 -3.42 -3.97
C LEU A 66 -17.31 -4.70 -4.32
N THR A 67 -17.97 -5.70 -4.89
CA THR A 67 -17.32 -6.97 -5.27
C THR A 67 -16.22 -6.76 -6.31
N ALA A 68 -16.42 -5.85 -7.28
CA ALA A 68 -15.40 -5.52 -8.26
C ALA A 68 -14.22 -4.79 -7.61
N ILE A 69 -14.50 -3.84 -6.71
CA ILE A 69 -13.45 -3.16 -5.92
C ILE A 69 -12.64 -4.15 -5.10
N GLN A 70 -13.31 -5.12 -4.45
CA GLN A 70 -12.65 -6.14 -3.65
C GLN A 70 -11.76 -7.06 -4.48
N ASP A 71 -12.26 -7.54 -5.62
CA ASP A 71 -11.49 -8.39 -6.53
C ASP A 71 -10.27 -7.66 -7.09
N GLU A 72 -10.41 -6.40 -7.51
CA GLU A 72 -9.30 -5.59 -8.00
C GLU A 72 -8.30 -5.22 -6.89
N THR A 73 -8.76 -4.95 -5.67
CA THR A 73 -7.88 -4.74 -4.51
C THR A 73 -7.01 -5.97 -4.24
N LEU A 74 -7.62 -7.17 -4.21
CA LEU A 74 -6.88 -8.41 -3.98
C LEU A 74 -5.95 -8.74 -5.16
N GLY A 75 -6.38 -8.44 -6.40
CA GLY A 75 -5.54 -8.56 -7.60
C GLY A 75 -4.31 -7.66 -7.55
N LEU A 76 -4.48 -6.41 -7.12
CA LEU A 76 -3.37 -5.47 -6.96
C LEU A 76 -2.38 -5.91 -5.88
N ILE A 77 -2.88 -6.36 -4.72
CA ILE A 77 -2.04 -6.87 -3.63
C ILE A 77 -1.25 -8.10 -4.10
N ARG A 78 -1.90 -8.99 -4.84
CA ARG A 78 -1.27 -10.16 -5.45
C ARG A 78 -0.14 -9.75 -6.38
N GLU A 79 -0.41 -8.88 -7.34
CA GLU A 79 0.57 -8.40 -8.31
C GLU A 79 1.81 -7.82 -7.61
N LEU A 80 1.61 -6.87 -6.68
CA LEU A 80 2.70 -6.26 -5.91
C LEU A 80 3.53 -7.27 -5.11
N ALA A 81 2.89 -8.31 -4.55
CA ALA A 81 3.57 -9.33 -3.76
C ALA A 81 4.29 -10.38 -4.62
N GLU A 82 3.65 -10.84 -5.70
CA GLU A 82 4.22 -11.82 -6.64
C GLU A 82 5.41 -11.22 -7.41
N GLU A 83 5.36 -9.93 -7.75
CA GLU A 83 6.49 -9.20 -8.34
C GLU A 83 7.61 -8.89 -7.33
N GLY A 84 7.41 -9.21 -6.05
CA GLY A 84 8.39 -8.97 -4.99
C GLY A 84 8.57 -7.48 -4.65
N LEU A 85 7.59 -6.64 -4.97
CA LEU A 85 7.62 -5.20 -4.70
C LEU A 85 7.16 -4.88 -3.28
N CYS A 86 6.23 -5.66 -2.73
CA CYS A 86 5.74 -5.51 -1.37
C CYS A 86 5.75 -6.83 -0.60
N LEU A 87 6.04 -6.75 0.70
CA LEU A 87 5.81 -7.82 1.66
C LEU A 87 4.43 -7.64 2.30
N LEU A 88 3.75 -8.76 2.56
CA LEU A 88 2.47 -8.79 3.26
C LEU A 88 2.70 -9.09 4.75
N GLY A 89 1.95 -8.42 5.62
CA GLY A 89 2.12 -8.57 7.06
C GLY A 89 1.12 -7.78 7.88
N ASN A 90 1.45 -7.63 9.17
CA ASN A 90 0.67 -6.83 10.11
C ASN A 90 1.56 -6.14 11.14
N LEU A 91 0.98 -5.26 11.95
CA LEU A 91 1.69 -4.48 12.96
C LEU A 91 1.79 -5.22 14.32
N THR A 92 2.20 -6.49 14.29
CA THR A 92 2.38 -7.31 15.52
C THR A 92 3.82 -7.37 16.01
N GLY A 93 4.75 -6.66 15.35
CA GLY A 93 6.13 -6.54 15.80
C GLY A 93 6.29 -5.65 17.03
N ASP A 94 7.45 -5.73 17.67
CA ASP A 94 7.76 -4.94 18.86
C ASP A 94 7.59 -3.44 18.59
N GLY A 95 6.81 -2.77 19.45
CA GLY A 95 6.49 -1.36 19.30
C GLY A 95 5.44 -1.05 18.21
N GLY A 96 4.65 -2.03 17.78
CA GLY A 96 3.67 -1.86 16.70
C GLY A 96 4.32 -1.80 15.32
N ARG A 97 5.52 -2.36 15.17
CA ARG A 97 6.23 -2.41 13.89
C ARG A 97 5.65 -3.47 12.98
N PHE A 98 5.83 -3.25 11.69
CA PHE A 98 5.54 -4.24 10.68
C PHE A 98 6.27 -5.56 10.94
N ARG A 99 5.54 -6.65 10.77
CA ARG A 99 6.06 -8.01 10.76
C ARG A 99 5.46 -8.72 9.55
N THR A 100 6.33 -9.13 8.63
CA THR A 100 5.93 -9.94 7.49
C THR A 100 5.34 -11.27 7.95
N TRP A 101 4.31 -11.74 7.25
CA TRP A 101 3.77 -13.06 7.48
C TRP A 101 4.67 -14.13 6.87
N ASN A 102 4.95 -15.17 7.66
CA ASN A 102 5.68 -16.34 7.19
C ASN A 102 4.72 -17.33 6.49
N SER A 103 4.17 -16.92 5.34
CA SER A 103 3.24 -17.68 4.51
C SER A 103 3.47 -17.38 3.03
N SER A 104 2.96 -18.24 2.14
CA SER A 104 2.98 -17.93 0.71
C SER A 104 2.10 -16.71 0.38
N VAL A 105 2.27 -16.13 -0.81
CA VAL A 105 1.41 -15.03 -1.27
C VAL A 105 -0.05 -15.49 -1.31
N GLU A 106 -0.33 -16.68 -1.85
CA GLU A 106 -1.68 -17.25 -1.89
C GLU A 106 -2.29 -17.41 -0.51
N ASP A 107 -1.57 -18.05 0.42
CA ASP A 107 -2.09 -18.26 1.78
C ASP A 107 -2.36 -16.93 2.50
N SER A 108 -1.56 -15.91 2.18
CA SER A 108 -1.73 -14.56 2.71
C SER A 108 -2.95 -13.87 2.10
N LEU A 109 -3.17 -14.01 0.80
CA LEU A 109 -4.35 -13.49 0.10
C LEU A 109 -5.64 -14.17 0.57
N ASP A 110 -5.61 -15.48 0.80
CA ASP A 110 -6.76 -16.22 1.34
C ASP A 110 -7.15 -15.72 2.73
N ARG A 111 -6.17 -15.42 3.59
CA ARG A 111 -6.41 -14.79 4.90
C ARG A 111 -7.03 -13.40 4.75
N ILE A 112 -6.47 -12.58 3.88
CA ILE A 112 -6.98 -11.23 3.62
C ILE A 112 -8.43 -11.32 3.12
N ARG A 113 -8.71 -12.20 2.16
CA ARG A 113 -10.06 -12.43 1.61
C ARG A 113 -11.07 -12.77 2.70
N GLY A 114 -10.73 -13.66 3.62
CA GLY A 114 -11.61 -14.05 4.73
C GLY A 114 -12.05 -12.87 5.61
N GLU A 115 -11.18 -11.89 5.82
CA GLU A 115 -11.52 -10.73 6.66
C GLU A 115 -12.09 -9.56 5.85
N TYR A 116 -11.52 -9.31 4.68
CA TYR A 116 -11.85 -8.17 3.84
C TYR A 116 -13.12 -8.37 3.02
N VAL A 117 -13.36 -9.59 2.53
CA VAL A 117 -14.51 -9.93 1.68
C VAL A 117 -15.60 -10.56 2.53
N ASP A 118 -15.32 -11.70 3.15
CA ASP A 118 -16.35 -12.49 3.83
C ASP A 118 -16.88 -11.78 5.09
N ARG A 119 -16.03 -10.98 5.74
CA ARG A 119 -16.33 -10.24 6.97
C ARG A 119 -16.28 -8.73 6.78
N HIS A 120 -16.45 -8.25 5.55
CA HIS A 120 -16.41 -6.82 5.21
C HIS A 120 -17.35 -5.95 6.06
N HIS A 121 -18.52 -6.51 6.42
CA HIS A 121 -19.57 -5.84 7.19
C HIS A 121 -19.24 -5.68 8.68
N VAL A 122 -18.19 -6.33 9.18
CA VAL A 122 -17.77 -6.21 10.58
C VAL A 122 -17.04 -4.89 10.76
N GLU A 123 -17.64 -4.00 11.54
CA GLU A 123 -17.15 -2.64 11.74
C GLU A 123 -15.72 -2.62 12.27
N ASN A 124 -14.87 -1.75 11.69
CA ASN A 124 -13.48 -1.53 12.08
C ASN A 124 -12.58 -2.77 12.11
N HIS A 125 -12.96 -3.85 11.39
CA HIS A 125 -12.21 -5.10 11.42
C HIS A 125 -11.12 -5.18 10.36
N TRP A 126 -11.51 -5.11 9.08
CA TRP A 126 -10.61 -5.32 7.95
C TRP A 126 -9.65 -4.17 7.60
N PRO A 127 -9.95 -2.87 7.83
CA PRO A 127 -9.10 -1.76 7.35
C PRO A 127 -7.62 -1.88 7.73
N TRP A 128 -7.35 -2.40 8.93
CA TRP A 128 -6.01 -2.52 9.51
C TRP A 128 -5.50 -3.95 9.60
N TYR A 129 -6.22 -4.91 8.99
CA TYR A 129 -5.91 -6.33 9.11
C TYR A 129 -4.57 -6.70 8.44
N CYS A 130 -4.33 -6.12 7.26
CA CYS A 130 -3.13 -6.30 6.46
C CYS A 130 -2.45 -4.96 6.20
N TRP A 131 -1.12 -5.02 6.13
CA TRP A 131 -0.25 -3.92 5.78
C TRP A 131 0.72 -4.39 4.69
N LEU A 132 1.11 -3.48 3.81
CA LEU A 132 2.12 -3.70 2.78
C LEU A 132 3.38 -2.90 3.16
N GLU A 133 4.52 -3.59 3.18
CA GLU A 133 5.83 -2.96 3.31
C GLU A 133 6.58 -3.09 1.99
N PRO A 134 6.96 -1.99 1.32
CA PRO A 134 7.78 -2.07 0.12
C PRO A 134 9.13 -2.74 0.40
N THR A 135 9.53 -3.61 -0.53
CA THR A 135 10.87 -4.19 -0.52
C THR A 135 11.90 -3.17 -1.02
N ALA A 136 13.17 -3.55 -0.99
CA ALA A 136 14.22 -2.76 -1.66
C ALA A 136 13.98 -2.63 -3.19
N GLU A 137 13.31 -3.60 -3.81
CA GLU A 137 12.87 -3.48 -5.21
C GLU A 137 11.70 -2.49 -5.34
N GLY A 138 10.68 -2.66 -4.49
CA GLY A 138 9.50 -1.77 -4.45
C GLY A 138 9.90 -0.31 -4.28
N ASN A 139 10.81 0.00 -3.35
CA ASN A 139 11.33 1.36 -3.15
C ASN A 139 12.03 1.89 -4.41
N ARG A 140 12.86 1.09 -5.07
CA ARG A 140 13.56 1.53 -6.30
C ARG A 140 12.58 1.83 -7.42
N VAL A 141 11.55 1.00 -7.57
CA VAL A 141 10.50 1.19 -8.57
C VAL A 141 9.70 2.45 -8.25
N ALA A 142 9.32 2.65 -6.98
CA ALA A 142 8.62 3.83 -6.50
C ALA A 142 9.41 5.13 -6.74
N GLU A 143 10.71 5.17 -6.38
CA GLU A 143 11.60 6.30 -6.65
C GLU A 143 11.71 6.61 -8.15
N ALA A 144 11.75 5.57 -9.01
CA ALA A 144 11.78 5.75 -10.46
C ALA A 144 10.47 6.33 -11.01
N ILE A 145 9.32 5.99 -10.41
CA ILE A 145 8.01 6.58 -10.72
C ILE A 145 7.98 8.02 -10.26
N GLU A 146 8.29 8.29 -8.99
CA GLU A 146 8.35 9.64 -8.40
C GLU A 146 9.23 10.57 -9.25
N ALA A 147 10.44 10.12 -9.62
CA ALA A 147 11.35 10.89 -10.45
C ALA A 147 10.84 11.14 -11.88
N LYS A 148 10.00 10.26 -12.44
CA LYS A 148 9.35 10.50 -13.73
C LYS A 148 8.22 11.51 -13.59
N LEU A 149 7.38 11.36 -12.57
CA LEU A 149 6.23 12.22 -12.29
C LEU A 149 6.65 13.66 -11.97
N ASN A 150 7.73 13.83 -11.20
CA ASN A 150 8.30 15.14 -10.88
C ASN A 150 8.98 15.85 -12.07
N LYS A 151 9.29 15.13 -13.17
CA LYS A 151 9.77 15.74 -14.42
C LYS A 151 8.64 16.18 -15.35
N VAL A 152 7.43 15.66 -15.14
CA VAL A 152 6.24 15.96 -15.96
C VAL A 152 5.45 17.15 -15.37
N SER A 153 5.67 17.47 -14.09
CA SER A 153 5.12 18.66 -13.44
C SER A 153 5.83 19.93 -13.96
N PRO A 154 5.10 20.91 -14.54
CA PRO A 154 5.66 22.13 -15.13
C PRO A 154 6.19 23.16 -14.11
#